data_AF-A0A136HGJ5-F1
#
_entry.id   AF-A0A136HGJ5-F1
#
_cell.length_a   1.000
_cell.length_b   1.000
_cell.length_c   1.000
_cell.angle_alpha   90.00
_cell.angle_beta   90.00
_cell.angle_gamma   90.00
#
_symmetry.space_group_name_H-M   'P 1'
#
loop_
_entity.id
_entity.type
_entity.pdbx_description
1 polymer ?
#
loop_
_entity_poly.entity_id
_entity_poly.type
_entity_poly.pdbx_seq_one_letter_code
_entity_poly.pdbx_strand_id
1 'polypeptide(L)'
;MFQDMNKKITDSMGPFRELVNIQTKMLEELTRQQMACTKSCIEATIQQTQEMQKCQSPTDLIDLQKSYAKDLETTIKSASDQNLKALQDARTEIEEIAHSTFDAFNK
;
A
#
# COMPACT_ATOMS: atom_id res chain seq x y z
N MET A 1 -3.26 -44.66 4.01
CA MET A 1 -1.91 -44.05 4.10
C MET A 1 -1.58 -43.15 2.91
N PHE A 2 -1.30 -43.64 1.69
CA PHE A 2 -0.96 -42.76 0.55
C PHE A 2 -2.10 -41.84 0.12
N GLN A 3 -3.35 -42.33 0.11
CA GLN A 3 -4.55 -41.50 -0.15
C GLN A 3 -4.79 -40.45 0.94
N ASP A 4 -4.57 -40.79 2.21
CA ASP A 4 -4.68 -39.85 3.33
C ASP A 4 -3.57 -38.79 3.30
N MET A 5 -2.37 -39.16 2.85
CA MET A 5 -1.25 -38.24 2.63
C MET A 5 -1.54 -37.28 1.47
N ASN A 6 -2.07 -37.79 0.35
CA ASN A 6 -2.46 -36.94 -0.78
C ASN A 6 -3.61 -35.99 -0.43
N LYS A 7 -4.56 -36.43 0.41
CA LYS A 7 -5.66 -35.60 0.90
C LYS A 7 -5.15 -34.51 1.84
N LYS A 8 -4.30 -34.84 2.81
CA LYS A 8 -3.61 -33.85 3.66
C LYS A 8 -2.75 -32.86 2.88
N ILE A 9 -2.07 -33.31 1.82
CA ILE A 9 -1.30 -32.42 0.93
C ILE A 9 -2.25 -31.48 0.16
N THR A 10 -3.35 -31.99 -0.39
CA THR A 10 -4.34 -31.18 -1.11
C THR A 10 -5.01 -30.16 -0.18
N ASP A 11 -5.39 -30.57 1.03
CA ASP A 11 -5.96 -29.70 2.06
C ASP A 11 -4.93 -28.66 2.56
N SER A 12 -3.64 -29.02 2.60
CA SER A 12 -2.57 -28.09 2.97
C SER A 12 -2.23 -27.05 1.91
N MET A 13 -2.61 -27.25 0.63
CA MET A 13 -2.36 -26.30 -0.46
C MET A 13 -3.35 -25.13 -0.49
N GLY A 14 -4.52 -25.27 0.14
CA GLY A 14 -5.54 -24.22 0.26
C GLY A 14 -5.01 -22.96 0.97
N PRO A 15 -4.49 -23.09 2.20
CA PRO A 15 -3.88 -21.98 2.93
C PRO A 15 -2.75 -21.29 2.16
N PHE A 16 -1.89 -22.04 1.46
CA PHE A 16 -0.84 -21.43 0.63
C PHE A 16 -1.41 -20.60 -0.52
N ARG A 17 -2.49 -21.07 -1.16
CA ARG A 17 -3.17 -20.32 -2.21
C ARG A 17 -3.81 -19.04 -1.67
N GLU A 18 -4.39 -19.10 -0.48
CA GLU A 18 -4.96 -17.92 0.19
C GLU A 18 -3.86 -16.91 0.57
N LEU A 19 -2.71 -17.36 1.08
CA LEU A 19 -1.55 -16.50 1.34
C LEU A 19 -1.04 -15.79 0.07
N VAL A 20 -0.94 -16.50 -1.05
CA VAL A 20 -0.51 -15.91 -2.34
C VAL A 20 -1.53 -14.87 -2.81
N ASN A 21 -2.83 -15.13 -2.64
CA ASN A 21 -3.88 -14.17 -2.99
C ASN A 21 -3.79 -12.89 -2.14
N ILE A 22 -3.56 -13.01 -0.82
CA ILE A 22 -3.39 -11.86 0.08
C ILE A 22 -2.19 -11.02 -0.34
N GLN A 23 -1.04 -11.66 -0.57
CA GLN A 23 0.17 -10.96 -1.01
C GLN A 23 -0.04 -10.25 -2.34
N THR A 24 -0.75 -10.89 -3.28
CA THR A 24 -1.07 -10.29 -4.59
C THR A 24 -1.93 -9.04 -4.43
N LYS A 25 -3.02 -9.12 -3.66
CA LYS A 25 -3.90 -7.96 -3.39
C LYS A 25 -3.14 -6.82 -2.71
N MET A 26 -2.31 -7.12 -1.72
CA MET A 26 -1.46 -6.14 -1.04
C MET A 26 -0.51 -5.45 -2.03
N LEU A 27 0.15 -6.20 -2.91
CA LEU A 27 1.07 -5.63 -3.91
C LEU A 27 0.33 -4.76 -4.95
N GLU A 28 -0.85 -5.18 -5.40
CA GLU A 28 -1.69 -4.38 -6.30
C GLU A 28 -2.09 -3.06 -5.63
N GLU A 29 -2.51 -3.11 -4.37
CA GLU A 29 -2.94 -1.94 -3.61
C GLU A 29 -1.78 -0.98 -3.34
N LEU A 30 -0.60 -1.48 -2.92
CA LEU A 30 0.62 -0.69 -2.77
C LEU A 30 1.04 -0.04 -4.09
N THR A 31 0.96 -0.77 -5.21
CA THR A 31 1.32 -0.26 -6.53
C THR A 31 0.37 0.85 -6.98
N ARG A 32 -0.93 0.67 -6.74
CA ARG A 32 -1.95 1.70 -7.00
C ARG A 32 -1.68 2.97 -6.19
N GLN A 33 -1.36 2.82 -4.90
CA GLN A 33 -1.08 3.94 -4.01
C GLN A 33 0.20 4.68 -4.40
N GLN A 34 1.26 3.96 -4.79
CA GLN A 34 2.51 4.56 -5.29
C GLN A 34 2.30 5.32 -6.61
N MET A 35 1.48 4.80 -7.53
CA MET A 35 1.12 5.51 -8.75
C MET A 35 0.33 6.79 -8.45
N ALA A 36 -0.63 6.74 -7.53
CA ALA A 36 -1.40 7.90 -7.12
C ALA A 36 -0.50 8.99 -6.49
N CYS A 37 0.39 8.60 -5.57
CA CYS A 37 1.38 9.49 -4.98
C CYS A 37 2.28 10.14 -6.05
N THR A 38 2.82 9.33 -6.97
CA THR A 38 3.67 9.81 -8.07
C THR A 38 2.94 10.83 -8.94
N LYS A 39 1.68 10.54 -9.29
CA LYS A 39 0.83 11.46 -10.07
C LYS A 39 0.65 12.79 -9.33
N SER A 40 0.28 12.75 -8.05
CA SER A 40 0.08 13.97 -7.26
C SER A 40 1.36 14.79 -7.11
N CYS A 41 2.53 14.16 -6.96
CA CYS A 41 3.82 14.86 -6.95
C CYS A 41 4.12 15.56 -8.28
N ILE A 42 3.82 14.90 -9.42
CA ILE A 42 4.00 15.50 -10.75
C ILE A 42 3.05 16.69 -10.93
N GLU A 43 1.78 16.54 -10.57
CA GLU A 43 0.78 17.62 -10.64
C GLU A 43 1.19 18.83 -9.79
N ALA A 44 1.60 18.60 -8.55
CA ALA A 44 2.10 19.65 -7.66
C ALA A 44 3.33 20.37 -8.25
N THR A 45 4.23 19.64 -8.91
CA THR A 45 5.42 20.21 -9.56
C THR A 45 5.06 21.08 -10.77
N ILE A 46 4.12 20.62 -11.60
CA ILE A 46 3.62 21.40 -12.75
C ILE A 46 2.97 22.68 -12.25
N GLN A 47 2.12 22.59 -11.22
CA GLN A 47 1.46 23.74 -10.63
C GLN A 47 2.45 24.72 -10.01
N GLN A 48 3.43 24.23 -9.25
CA GLN A 48 4.54 25.03 -8.72
C GLN A 48 5.26 25.81 -9.83
N THR A 49 5.51 25.17 -10.98
CA THR A 49 6.17 25.81 -12.12
C THR A 49 5.32 26.92 -12.74
N GLN A 50 4.01 26.71 -12.85
CA GLN A 50 3.08 27.72 -13.36
C GLN A 50 2.95 28.93 -12.43
N GLU A 51 2.87 28.69 -11.12
CA GLU A 51 2.75 29.77 -10.13
C GLU A 51 4.07 30.55 -9.97
N MET A 52 5.22 29.89 -10.13
CA MET A 52 6.52 30.54 -10.05
C MET A 52 6.70 31.65 -11.11
N GLN A 53 6.09 31.50 -12.29
CA GLN A 53 6.10 32.52 -13.34
C GLN A 53 5.36 33.80 -12.96
N LYS A 54 4.50 33.74 -11.93
CA LYS A 54 3.69 34.86 -11.46
C LYS A 54 4.30 35.58 -10.26
N CYS A 55 5.33 35.01 -9.62
CA CYS A 55 6.00 35.63 -8.50
C CYS A 55 6.70 36.92 -8.91
N GLN A 56 6.50 38.01 -8.15
CA GLN A 56 7.09 39.32 -8.44
C GLN A 56 8.17 39.70 -7.43
N SER A 57 8.27 38.95 -6.33
CA SER A 57 9.25 39.17 -5.28
C SER A 57 9.85 37.86 -4.74
N PRO A 58 11.02 37.93 -4.07
CA PRO A 58 11.58 36.80 -3.34
C PRO A 58 10.65 36.26 -2.25
N THR A 59 9.82 37.11 -1.63
CA THR A 59 8.86 36.69 -0.61
C THR A 59 7.77 35.80 -1.22
N ASP A 60 7.26 36.15 -2.41
CA ASP A 60 6.27 35.33 -3.13
C ASP A 60 6.83 33.95 -3.45
N LEU A 61 8.10 33.86 -3.83
CA LEU A 61 8.79 32.59 -4.09
C LEU A 61 8.91 31.73 -2.83
N ILE A 62 9.23 32.34 -1.68
CA ILE A 62 9.32 31.64 -0.40
C ILE A 62 7.96 31.09 0.02
N ASP A 63 6.91 31.89 -0.08
CA ASP A 63 5.57 31.46 0.30
C ASP A 63 5.02 30.38 -0.64
N LEU A 64 5.32 30.49 -1.94
CA LEU A 64 5.03 29.45 -2.91
C LEU A 64 5.75 28.14 -2.58
N GLN A 65 7.06 28.17 -2.26
CA GLN A 65 7.79 26.96 -1.84
C GLN A 65 7.23 26.34 -0.56
N LYS A 66 6.82 27.14 0.43
CA LYS A 66 6.19 26.62 1.66
C LYS A 66 4.90 25.87 1.35
N SER A 67 4.06 26.41 0.47
CA SER A 67 2.82 25.75 0.05
C SER A 67 3.11 24.41 -0.60
N TYR A 68 4.02 24.40 -1.58
CA TYR A 68 4.42 23.17 -2.26
C TYR A 68 5.00 22.11 -1.32
N ALA A 69 5.85 22.51 -0.36
CA ALA A 69 6.39 21.59 0.64
C ALA A 69 5.29 20.97 1.50
N LYS A 70 4.27 21.76 1.89
CA LYS A 70 3.13 21.29 2.67
C LYS A 70 2.24 20.32 1.88
N ASP A 71 2.03 20.58 0.60
CA ASP A 71 1.23 19.73 -0.28
C ASP A 71 1.94 18.38 -0.54
N LEU A 72 3.26 18.42 -0.74
CA LEU A 72 4.08 17.21 -0.80
C LEU A 72 4.06 16.41 0.49
N GLU A 73 4.24 17.07 1.64
CA GLU A 73 4.21 16.41 2.95
C GLU A 73 2.85 15.70 3.16
N THR A 74 1.76 16.39 2.85
CA THR A 74 0.41 15.84 2.96
C THR A 74 0.22 14.63 2.05
N THR A 75 0.69 14.72 0.80
CA THR A 75 0.60 13.63 -0.18
C THR A 75 1.38 12.41 0.27
N ILE A 76 2.64 12.61 0.68
CA ILE A 76 3.53 11.53 1.13
C ILE A 76 2.98 10.87 2.40
N LYS A 77 2.47 11.67 3.35
CA LYS A 77 1.88 11.16 4.59
C LYS A 77 0.63 10.32 4.31
N SER A 78 -0.26 10.81 3.46
CA SER A 78 -1.45 10.06 3.04
C SER A 78 -1.08 8.73 2.39
N ALA A 79 -0.10 8.71 1.48
CA ALA A 79 0.38 7.47 0.87
C ALA A 79 1.02 6.53 1.89
N SER A 80 1.78 7.06 2.86
CA SER A 80 2.36 6.28 3.95
C SER A 80 1.29 5.64 4.84
N ASP A 81 0.26 6.39 5.22
CA ASP A 81 -0.84 5.89 6.06
C ASP A 81 -1.62 4.78 5.34
N GLN A 82 -1.86 4.93 4.04
CA GLN A 82 -2.51 3.92 3.22
C GLN A 82 -1.65 2.65 3.06
N ASN A 83 -0.33 2.80 2.87
CA ASN A 83 0.58 1.66 2.79
C ASN A 83 0.60 0.87 4.11
N LEU A 84 0.68 1.57 5.26
CA LEU A 84 0.64 0.95 6.58
C LEU A 84 -0.66 0.21 6.82
N LYS A 85 -1.79 0.78 6.38
CA LYS A 85 -3.08 0.12 6.45
C LYS A 85 -3.12 -1.15 5.61
N ALA A 86 -2.68 -1.10 4.35
CA ALA A 86 -2.64 -2.28 3.47
C ALA A 86 -1.78 -3.42 4.07
N LEU A 87 -0.66 -3.08 4.73
CA LEU A 87 0.17 -4.04 5.45
C LEU A 87 -0.52 -4.62 6.68
N GLN A 88 -1.24 -3.80 7.46
CA GLN A 88 -1.99 -4.25 8.64
C GLN A 88 -3.15 -5.17 8.26
N ASP A 89 -3.89 -4.83 7.20
CA ASP A 89 -4.98 -5.63 6.68
C ASP A 89 -4.45 -7.00 6.22
N ALA A 90 -3.38 -7.02 5.42
CA ALA A 90 -2.73 -8.25 4.99
C ALA A 90 -2.19 -9.10 6.16
N ARG A 91 -1.59 -8.47 7.18
CA ARG A 91 -1.14 -9.16 8.41
C ARG A 91 -2.32 -9.83 9.12
N THR A 92 -3.44 -9.14 9.25
CA THR A 92 -4.63 -9.65 9.95
C THR A 92 -5.19 -10.86 9.20
N GLU A 93 -5.33 -10.77 7.88
CA GLU A 93 -5.79 -11.89 7.05
C GLU A 93 -4.86 -13.11 7.14
N ILE A 94 -3.54 -12.89 7.17
CA ILE A 94 -2.55 -13.98 7.37
C ILE A 94 -2.68 -14.62 8.75
N GLU A 95 -2.89 -13.82 9.80
CA GLU A 95 -3.09 -14.32 11.16
C GLU A 95 -4.36 -15.18 11.25
N GLU A 96 -5.44 -14.78 10.60
CA GLU A 96 -6.68 -15.56 10.54
C GLU A 96 -6.50 -16.91 9.83
N ILE A 97 -5.78 -16.94 8.71
CA ILE A 97 -5.44 -18.20 8.01
C ILE A 97 -4.60 -19.10 8.92
N ALA A 98 -3.61 -18.54 9.61
CA ALA A 98 -2.75 -19.31 10.50
C ALA A 98 -3.53 -19.95 11.66
N HIS A 99 -4.42 -19.18 12.31
CA HIS A 99 -5.30 -19.70 13.36
C HIS A 99 -6.27 -20.76 12.82
N SER A 100 -6.92 -20.49 11.69
CA SER A 100 -7.87 -21.42 11.07
C SER A 100 -7.20 -22.74 10.66
N THR A 101 -5.98 -22.66 10.14
CA THR A 101 -5.16 -23.83 9.79
C THR A 101 -4.77 -24.61 11.04
N PHE A 102 -4.31 -23.93 12.09
CA PHE A 102 -3.95 -24.57 13.36
C PHE A 102 -5.14 -25.30 14.01
N ASP A 103 -6.32 -24.67 14.02
CA ASP A 103 -7.55 -25.26 14.55
C ASP A 103 -8.01 -26.47 13.73
N ALA A 104 -7.85 -26.42 12.40
CA ALA A 104 -8.17 -27.54 11.51
C ALA A 104 -7.22 -28.74 11.68
N PHE A 105 -5.95 -28.49 12.05
CA PHE A 105 -4.96 -29.54 12.31
C PHE A 105 -5.11 -30.20 13.70
N ASN A 106 -5.70 -29.51 14.67
CA ASN A 106 -5.90 -30.00 16.04
C ASN A 106 -7.29 -30.61 16.30
N LYS A 107 -8.15 -30.66 15.27
CA LYS A 107 -9.39 -31.46 15.24
C LYS A 107 -9.15 -32.83 14.62
#